data_AF-A0A3C8CAA1-F1
#
_entry.id   AF-A0A3C8CAA1-F1
#
_cell.length_a   1.000
_cell.length_b   1.000
_cell.length_c   1.000
_cell.angle_alpha   90.00
_cell.angle_beta   90.00
_cell.angle_gamma   90.00
#
_symmetry.space_group_name_H-M   'P 1'
#
loop_
_entity.id
_entity.type
_entity.pdbx_description
1 polymer ?
#
loop_
_entity_poly.entity_id
_entity_poly.type
_entity_poly.pdbx_seq_one_letter_code
_entity_poly.pdbx_strand_id
1 'polypeptide(L)' 'MNYDLVGIGNALVDIEVQVDDAFIKEISVTKGGMTLTSAVEQGKILKTLQAKSQKLSS' A
#
# COMPACT_ATOMS: atom_id res chain seq x y z
N MET A 1 -34.05 -9.15 -17.61
CA MET A 1 -33.04 -8.76 -16.61
C MET A 1 -31.72 -8.87 -17.32
N ASN A 2 -31.09 -7.73 -17.68
CA ASN A 2 -29.97 -7.71 -18.63
C ASN A 2 -28.71 -7.24 -17.92
N TYR A 3 -27.94 -8.20 -17.40
CA TYR A 3 -26.53 -8.00 -17.11
C TYR A 3 -25.80 -9.25 -17.58
N ASP A 4 -24.73 -9.08 -18.35
CA ASP A 4 -23.88 -10.19 -18.79
C ASP A 4 -23.01 -10.71 -17.64
N LEU A 5 -22.63 -9.81 -16.72
CA LEU A 5 -21.81 -10.11 -15.54
C LEU A 5 -22.00 -9.05 -14.46
N VAL A 6 -21.99 -9.48 -13.20
CA VAL A 6 -21.98 -8.58 -12.03
C VAL A 6 -20.81 -8.97 -11.13
N GLY A 7 -19.93 -8.02 -10.84
CA GLY A 7 -18.87 -8.15 -9.86
C GLY A 7 -19.23 -7.43 -8.56
N ILE A 8 -18.98 -8.08 -7.43
CA ILE A 8 -19.14 -7.50 -6.09
C ILE A 8 -17.78 -7.59 -5.40
N GLY A 9 -17.27 -6.44 -4.93
CA GLY A 9 -16.00 -6.38 -4.26
C GLY A 9 -15.79 -5.02 -3.60
N ASN A 10 -14.83 -4.96 -2.68
CA ASN A 10 -14.44 -3.70 -2.06
C ASN A 10 -13.71 -2.82 -3.08
N ALA A 11 -14.14 -1.56 -3.20
CA ALA A 11 -13.46 -0.58 -4.03
C ALA A 11 -12.16 -0.13 -3.33
N LEU A 12 -11.04 -0.77 -3.68
CA LEU A 12 -9.72 -0.47 -3.15
C LEU A 12 -8.87 0.25 -4.21
N VAL A 13 -7.93 1.07 -3.74
CA VAL A 13 -6.96 1.79 -4.57
C VAL A 13 -5.57 1.30 -4.20
N ASP A 14 -4.84 0.79 -5.18
CA ASP A 14 -3.47 0.32 -5.00
C ASP A 14 -2.47 1.48 -5.12
N ILE A 15 -1.42 1.45 -4.28
CA ILE A 15 -0.31 2.39 -4.29
C ILE A 15 0.98 1.57 -4.36
N GLU A 16 1.69 1.65 -5.48
CA GLU A 16 2.96 0.95 -5.69
C GLU A 16 4.15 1.91 -5.48
N VAL A 17 5.09 1.52 -4.62
CA VAL A 17 6.30 2.31 -4.33
C VAL A 17 7.51 1.38 -4.24
N GLN A 18 8.61 1.76 -4.88
CA GLN A 18 9.88 1.06 -4.74
C GLN A 18 10.55 1.44 -3.41
N VAL A 19 10.89 0.44 -2.62
CA VAL A 19 11.53 0.59 -1.30
C VAL A 19 12.65 -0.43 -1.14
N ASP A 20 13.56 -0.19 -0.20
CA ASP A 20 14.61 -1.14 0.16
C ASP A 20 14.19 -2.05 1.33
N ASP A 21 14.99 -3.08 1.59
CA ASP A 21 14.74 -4.02 2.69
C ASP A 21 14.86 -3.38 4.08
N ALA A 22 15.57 -2.25 4.20
CA ALA A 22 15.68 -1.52 5.46
C ALA A 22 14.36 -0.84 5.81
N PHE A 23 13.69 -0.24 4.82
CA PHE A 23 12.38 0.37 4.97
C PHE A 23 11.31 -0.65 5.37
N ILE A 24 11.29 -1.82 4.72
CA ILE A 24 10.34 -2.91 5.06
C ILE A 24 10.43 -3.27 6.55
N LYS A 25 11.66 -3.35 7.09
CA LYS A 25 11.90 -3.61 8.52
C LYS A 25 11.47 -2.43 9.40
N GLU A 26 11.72 -1.20 8.98
CA GLU A 26 11.35 0.03 9.71
C GLU A 26 9.84 0.11 9.94
N ILE A 27 9.03 -0.16 8.92
CA ILE A 27 7.55 -0.15 9.04
C ILE A 27 6.98 -1.46 9.58
N SER A 28 7.84 -2.40 9.97
CA SER A 28 7.47 -3.69 10.59
C SER A 28 6.50 -4.54 9.75
N VAL A 29 6.69 -4.56 8.42
CA VAL A 29 5.90 -5.42 7.52
C VAL A 29 6.73 -6.61 7.02
N THR A 30 6.05 -7.70 6.68
CA THR A 30 6.70 -8.91 6.16
C THR A 30 6.87 -8.81 4.64
N LYS A 31 8.10 -8.93 4.14
CA LYS A 31 8.38 -8.95 2.69
C LYS A 31 7.62 -10.11 2.02
N GLY A 32 6.85 -9.80 0.96
CA GLY A 32 5.99 -10.76 0.27
C GLY A 32 4.72 -11.16 1.03
N GLY A 33 4.47 -10.57 2.20
CA GLY A 33 3.25 -10.78 2.97
C GLY A 33 2.10 -9.88 2.53
N MET A 34 0.90 -10.20 3.01
CA MET A 34 -0.28 -9.34 2.93
C MET A 34 -0.81 -9.14 4.35
N THR A 35 -0.97 -7.88 4.75
CA THR A 35 -1.35 -7.52 6.12
C THR A 35 -2.56 -6.61 6.08
N LEU A 36 -3.70 -7.08 6.61
CA LEU A 36 -4.81 -6.19 6.97
C LEU A 36 -4.36 -5.35 8.17
N THR A 37 -4.68 -4.06 8.13
CA THR A 37 -4.21 -3.09 9.12
C THR A 37 -5.31 -2.10 9.48
N SER A 38 -5.14 -1.38 10.59
CA SER A 38 -6.04 -0.29 10.95
C SER A 38 -5.72 0.98 10.15
N ALA A 39 -6.70 1.89 10.03
CA ALA A 39 -6.48 3.19 9.39
C ALA A 39 -5.35 4.01 10.06
N VAL A 40 -5.17 3.85 11.38
CA VAL A 40 -4.12 4.54 12.14
C VAL A 40 -2.73 4.04 11.73
N GLU A 41 -2.56 2.73 11.62
CA GLU A 41 -1.31 2.09 11.20
C GLU A 41 -1.01 2.36 9.72
N GLN A 42 -2.00 2.21 8.85
CA GLN A 42 -1.87 2.54 7.42
C GLN A 42 -1.47 4.02 7.24
N GLY A 43 -2.07 4.92 8.01
CA GLY A 43 -1.72 6.34 8.00
C GLY A 43 -0.28 6.62 8.40
N LYS A 44 0.31 5.83 9.31
CA LYS A 44 1.74 5.94 9.64
C LYS A 44 2.61 5.52 8.46
N ILE A 45 2.30 4.39 7.83
CA ILE A 45 3.04 3.88 6.66
C ILE A 45 3.02 4.93 5.52
N LEU A 46 1.85 5.48 5.20
CA LEU A 46 1.69 6.51 4.16
C LEU A 46 2.51 7.77 4.47
N LYS A 47 2.52 8.23 5.73
CA LYS A 47 3.34 9.39 6.14
C LYS A 47 4.83 9.12 6.01
N THR A 48 5.30 7.93 6.42
CA THR A 48 6.72 7.55 6.30
C THR A 48 7.13 7.45 4.83
N LEU A 49 6.27 6.91 3.96
CA LEU A 49 6.49 6.88 2.50
C LEU A 49 6.61 8.29 1.91
N GLN A 50 5.71 9.21 2.27
CA GLN A 50 5.77 10.60 1.79
C GLN A 50 7.05 11.31 2.24
N ALA A 51 7.48 11.11 3.48
CA ALA A 51 8.70 11.72 4.00
C ALA A 51 9.99 11.20 3.32
N LYS A 52 9.98 9.96 2.84
CA LYS A 52 11.13 9.30 2.20
C LYS A 52 11.07 9.29 0.67
N SER A 53 10.02 9.83 0.05
CA SER A 53 9.95 9.95 -1.41
C SER A 53 11.04 10.91 -1.89
N GLN A 54 12.23 10.36 -2.15
CA GLN A 54 13.18 10.98 -3.05
C GLN A 54 12.47 11.12 -4.38
N LYS A 55 12.40 12.35 -4.88
CA LYS A 55 11.96 12.65 -6.24
C LYS A 55 12.63 11.65 -7.16
N LEU A 56 11.85 10.86 -7.88
CA LEU A 56 12.33 10.14 -9.06
C LEU A 56 12.93 11.23 -9.97
N SER A 57 14.26 11.38 -9.99
CA SER A 57 14.88 12.27 -10.96
C SER A 57 14.66 11.64 -12.32
N SER A 58 14.14 12.45 -13.23
CA SER A 58 13.91 12.12 -14.64
C SER A 58 15.14 11.54 -15.32
#